data_AF-A0A252CCS0-F1
#
_entry.id   AF-A0A252CCS0-F1
#
_cell.length_a   1.000
_cell.length_b   1.000
_cell.length_c   1.000
_cell.angle_alpha   90.00
_cell.angle_beta   90.00
_cell.angle_gamma   90.00
#
_symmetry.space_group_name_H-M   'P 1'
#
loop_
_entity.id
_entity.type
_entity.pdbx_description
1 polymer ?
#
loop_
_entity_poly.entity_id
_entity_poly.type
_entity_poly.pdbx_seq_one_letter_code
_entity_poly.pdbx_strand_id
1 'polypeptide(L)'
;MKTVLVICESGYWHDLREGLAAVEIGFLGFDKKKPRRSEIDQLVAQADFVMIRNLNVAHASVRFAKEAAKASDTPFWIGSNFGVEKIIEKLKLAFPEIKLSEKTMKPKMPRKKSPQQKLANPSTNNSEEKYQLPKKAKNLALKSALKDFKVTEEEVDFAKMFKP
;
A
#
# COMPACT_ATOMS: atom_id res chain seq x y z
N MET A 1 7.11 -24.91 -0.74
CA MET A 1 6.68 -23.73 0.05
C MET A 1 6.80 -22.51 -0.85
N LYS A 2 5.74 -21.71 -1.00
CA LYS A 2 5.77 -20.53 -1.88
C LYS A 2 6.25 -19.31 -1.10
N THR A 3 7.04 -18.45 -1.75
CA THR A 3 7.64 -17.28 -1.12
C THR A 3 7.11 -16.00 -1.74
N VAL A 4 6.68 -15.06 -0.89
CA VAL A 4 6.19 -13.74 -1.31
C VAL A 4 7.21 -12.67 -0.93
N LEU A 5 7.66 -11.91 -1.91
CA LEU A 5 8.40 -10.66 -1.69
C LEU A 5 7.41 -9.53 -1.44
N VAL A 6 7.54 -8.84 -0.32
CA VAL A 6 6.75 -7.68 0.04
C VAL A 6 7.66 -6.45 0.12
N ILE A 7 7.43 -5.51 -0.79
CA ILE A 7 8.08 -4.21 -0.79
C ILE A 7 7.16 -3.23 -0.06
N CYS A 8 7.39 -3.07 1.25
CA CYS A 8 6.65 -2.14 2.11
C CYS A 8 7.52 -1.72 3.30
N GLU A 9 7.10 -0.67 4.01
CA GLU A 9 7.78 -0.19 5.21
C GLU A 9 7.93 -1.30 6.25
N SER A 10 9.13 -1.38 6.83
CA SER A 10 9.53 -2.41 7.82
C SER A 10 8.63 -2.50 9.05
N GLY A 11 7.98 -1.39 9.44
CA GLY A 11 7.05 -1.35 10.56
C GLY A 11 5.84 -2.29 10.42
N TYR A 12 5.48 -2.72 9.20
CA TYR A 12 4.35 -3.62 8.95
C TYR A 12 4.76 -5.09 8.79
N TRP A 13 6.06 -5.40 8.78
CA TRP A 13 6.53 -6.75 8.45
C TRP A 13 6.17 -7.78 9.49
N HIS A 14 6.06 -7.40 10.76
CA HIS A 14 5.79 -8.35 11.84
C HIS A 14 4.46 -9.07 11.65
N ASP A 15 3.37 -8.31 11.46
CA ASP A 15 2.03 -8.88 11.24
C ASP A 15 1.95 -9.65 9.91
N LEU A 16 2.63 -9.16 8.86
CA LEU A 16 2.66 -9.85 7.57
C LEU A 16 3.39 -11.18 7.65
N ARG A 17 4.55 -11.21 8.31
CA ARG A 17 5.37 -12.42 8.47
C ARG A 17 4.65 -13.47 9.29
N GLU A 18 4.04 -13.08 10.41
CA GLU A 18 3.30 -13.99 11.28
C GLU A 18 2.08 -14.58 10.55
N GLY A 19 1.30 -13.73 9.87
CA GLY A 19 0.10 -14.19 9.16
C GLY A 19 0.41 -15.05 7.94
N LEU A 20 1.48 -14.76 7.19
CA LEU A 20 1.89 -15.60 6.05
C LEU A 20 2.49 -16.94 6.52
N ALA A 21 3.26 -16.94 7.62
CA ALA A 21 3.81 -18.16 8.18
C ALA A 21 2.71 -19.12 8.67
N ALA A 22 1.59 -18.59 9.19
CA ALA A 22 0.45 -19.40 9.61
C ALA A 22 -0.18 -20.21 8.46
N VAL A 23 -0.01 -19.75 7.23
CA VAL A 23 -0.53 -20.38 6.00
C VAL A 23 0.61 -21.04 5.19
N GLU A 24 1.77 -21.26 5.82
CA GLU A 24 2.94 -21.91 5.21
C GLU A 24 3.47 -21.17 3.97
N ILE A 25 3.34 -19.84 3.95
CA ILE A 25 3.93 -18.97 2.93
C ILE A 25 5.19 -18.30 3.49
N GLY A 26 6.27 -18.34 2.71
CA GLY A 26 7.52 -17.64 3.00
C GLY A 26 7.38 -16.13 2.81
N PHE A 27 8.00 -15.34 3.68
CA PHE A 27 7.99 -13.88 3.62
C PHE A 27 9.41 -13.36 3.38
N LEU A 28 9.56 -12.53 2.33
CA LEU A 28 10.74 -11.71 2.09
C LEU A 28 10.32 -10.24 2.14
N GLY A 29 10.96 -9.44 2.99
CA GLY A 29 10.67 -8.01 3.13
C GLY A 29 11.75 -7.16 2.49
N PHE A 30 11.36 -6.06 1.83
CA PHE A 30 12.31 -5.08 1.32
C PHE A 30 11.87 -3.63 1.60
N ASP A 31 12.70 -2.91 2.36
CA ASP A 31 12.50 -1.51 2.75
C ASP A 31 13.85 -0.79 2.74
N LYS A 32 14.18 -0.14 1.63
CA LYS A 32 15.34 0.73 1.52
C LYS A 32 14.96 2.02 0.79
N LYS A 33 15.42 3.15 1.34
CA LYS A 33 15.24 4.48 0.71
C LYS A 33 16.06 4.62 -0.58
N LYS A 34 17.22 3.96 -0.66
CA LYS A 34 18.10 3.93 -1.83
C LYS A 34 18.31 2.47 -2.27
N PRO A 35 17.37 1.89 -3.03
CA PRO A 35 17.47 0.52 -3.48
C PRO A 35 18.59 0.36 -4.52
N ARG A 36 19.31 -0.77 -4.46
CA ARG A 36 20.20 -1.20 -5.54
C ARG A 36 19.44 -2.13 -6.47
N ARG A 37 19.71 -2.00 -7.77
CA ARG A 37 19.02 -2.81 -8.78
C ARG A 37 19.26 -4.31 -8.59
N SER A 38 20.53 -4.70 -8.49
CA SER A 38 20.94 -6.10 -8.32
C SER A 38 20.32 -6.78 -7.11
N GLU A 39 20.14 -6.05 -6.00
CA GLU A 39 19.53 -6.59 -4.79
C GLU A 39 18.04 -6.91 -5.01
N ILE A 40 17.30 -6.02 -5.66
CA ILE A 40 15.89 -6.27 -5.96
C ILE A 40 15.75 -7.41 -6.97
N ASP A 41 16.60 -7.46 -7.99
CA ASP A 41 16.58 -8.55 -8.97
C ASP A 41 16.81 -9.92 -8.29
N GLN A 42 17.76 -10.00 -7.36
CA GLN A 42 18.00 -11.21 -6.57
C GLN A 42 16.80 -11.58 -5.69
N LEU A 43 16.15 -10.61 -5.06
CA LEU A 43 14.97 -10.85 -4.22
C LEU A 43 13.77 -11.30 -5.05
N VAL A 44 13.58 -10.72 -6.24
CA VAL A 44 12.51 -11.13 -7.15
C VAL A 44 12.76 -12.55 -7.67
N ALA A 45 14.01 -12.90 -8.01
CA ALA A 45 14.37 -14.25 -8.44
C ALA A 45 14.15 -15.33 -7.37
N GLN A 46 14.19 -14.97 -6.08
CA GLN A 46 13.92 -15.87 -4.96
C GLN A 46 12.42 -15.98 -4.61
N ALA A 47 11.60 -15.09 -5.13
CA ALA A 47 10.18 -15.01 -4.80
C ALA A 47 9.34 -15.64 -5.92
N ASP A 48 8.27 -16.32 -5.54
CA ASP A 48 7.26 -16.80 -6.47
C ASP A 48 6.25 -15.70 -6.82
N PHE A 49 6.08 -14.72 -5.93
CA PHE A 49 5.13 -13.64 -6.08
C PHE A 49 5.65 -12.34 -5.46
N VAL A 50 5.38 -11.21 -6.10
CA VAL A 50 5.85 -9.89 -5.64
C VAL A 50 4.68 -8.96 -5.31
N MET A 51 4.59 -8.51 -4.07
CA MET A 51 3.64 -7.50 -3.59
C MET A 51 4.35 -6.19 -3.33
N ILE A 52 3.87 -5.10 -3.94
CA ILE A 52 4.50 -3.79 -3.85
C ILE A 52 3.51 -2.79 -3.29
N ARG A 53 3.91 -2.07 -2.23
CA ARG A 53 3.13 -0.94 -1.72
C ARG A 53 3.37 0.29 -2.59
N ASN A 54 2.29 0.93 -3.02
CA ASN A 54 2.31 2.15 -3.83
C ASN A 54 2.57 3.42 -2.99
N LEU A 55 2.76 3.27 -1.68
CA LEU A 55 2.94 4.39 -0.76
C LEU A 55 4.16 4.13 0.15
N ASN A 56 4.90 5.20 0.42
CA ASN A 56 6.07 5.24 1.32
C ASN A 56 7.24 4.31 0.96
N VAL A 57 7.23 3.78 -0.26
CA VAL A 57 8.33 3.01 -0.83
C VAL A 57 9.12 3.91 -1.80
N ALA A 58 10.42 3.70 -1.89
CA ALA A 58 11.22 4.41 -2.90
C ALA A 58 10.70 4.09 -4.31
N HIS A 59 10.45 5.13 -5.11
CA HIS A 59 9.92 4.97 -6.48
C HIS A 59 10.83 4.09 -7.36
N ALA A 60 12.14 4.14 -7.11
CA ALA A 60 13.12 3.26 -7.74
C ALA A 60 12.88 1.78 -7.40
N SER A 61 12.46 1.44 -6.18
CA SER A 61 12.17 0.05 -5.80
C SER A 61 11.01 -0.50 -6.60
N VAL A 62 9.96 0.30 -6.80
CA VAL A 62 8.79 -0.06 -7.60
C VAL A 62 9.19 -0.31 -9.05
N ARG A 63 9.98 0.60 -9.64
CA ARG A 63 10.46 0.46 -11.02
C ARG A 63 11.32 -0.79 -11.20
N PHE A 64 12.30 -0.98 -10.33
CA PHE A 64 13.21 -2.12 -10.40
C PHE A 64 12.49 -3.44 -10.22
N ALA A 65 11.60 -3.56 -9.24
CA ALA A 65 10.84 -4.77 -9.02
C ALA A 65 9.89 -5.08 -10.19
N LYS A 66 9.24 -4.05 -10.77
CA LYS A 66 8.39 -4.22 -11.96
C LYS A 66 9.17 -4.72 -13.16
N GLU A 67 10.35 -4.16 -13.41
CA GLU A 67 11.21 -4.57 -14.52
C GLU A 67 11.78 -5.98 -14.29
N ALA A 68 12.21 -6.29 -13.06
CA ALA A 68 12.69 -7.63 -12.68
C ALA A 68 11.60 -8.69 -12.85
N ALA A 69 10.41 -8.44 -12.29
CA ALA A 69 9.28 -9.36 -12.34
C ALA A 69 8.81 -9.61 -13.78
N LYS A 70 8.85 -8.58 -14.64
CA LYS A 70 8.60 -8.75 -16.08
C LYS A 70 9.66 -9.60 -16.78
N ALA A 71 10.93 -9.45 -16.41
CA ALA A 71 12.03 -10.19 -17.02
C ALA A 71 12.01 -11.68 -16.62
N SER A 72 11.60 -11.98 -15.38
CA SER A 72 11.52 -13.34 -14.85
C SER A 72 10.14 -13.99 -14.98
N ASP A 73 9.19 -13.31 -15.65
CA ASP A 73 7.77 -13.69 -15.72
C ASP A 73 7.15 -14.01 -14.34
N THR A 74 7.64 -13.32 -13.31
CA THR A 74 7.14 -13.49 -11.94
C THR A 74 5.89 -12.63 -11.76
N PRO A 75 4.76 -13.21 -11.30
CA PRO A 75 3.55 -12.44 -11.07
C PRO A 75 3.78 -11.40 -9.96
N PHE A 76 3.34 -10.17 -10.23
CA PHE A 76 3.45 -9.07 -9.28
C PHE A 76 2.16 -8.26 -9.18
N TRP A 77 1.96 -7.62 -8.03
CA TRP A 77 0.83 -6.74 -7.80
C TRP A 77 1.25 -5.48 -7.03
N ILE A 78 0.67 -4.34 -7.41
CA ILE A 78 0.92 -3.04 -6.79
C ILE A 78 -0.38 -2.54 -6.16
N GLY A 79 -0.34 -2.16 -4.89
CA GLY A 79 -1.51 -1.60 -4.19
C GLY A 79 -1.13 -0.62 -3.09
N SER A 80 -2.09 0.19 -2.65
CA SER A 80 -1.87 1.24 -1.65
C SER A 80 -1.74 0.67 -0.23
N ASN A 81 -2.81 0.04 0.27
CA ASN A 81 -2.87 -0.62 1.56
C ASN A 81 -3.34 -2.05 1.37
N PHE A 82 -2.57 -3.01 1.89
CA PHE A 82 -2.92 -4.42 1.89
C PHE A 82 -2.46 -5.06 3.20
N GLY A 83 -3.27 -6.00 3.69
CA GLY A 83 -2.90 -6.90 4.77
C GLY A 83 -2.65 -8.32 4.25
N VAL A 84 -2.43 -9.25 5.18
CA VAL A 84 -2.22 -10.68 4.90
C VAL A 84 -3.33 -11.26 4.05
N GLU A 85 -4.59 -10.93 4.36
CA GLU A 85 -5.77 -11.40 3.63
C GLU A 85 -5.69 -11.07 2.13
N LYS A 86 -5.29 -9.85 1.80
CA LYS A 86 -5.21 -9.39 0.41
C LYS A 86 -4.03 -10.04 -0.32
N ILE A 87 -2.91 -10.25 0.36
CA ILE A 87 -1.78 -11.01 -0.20
C ILE A 87 -2.24 -12.42 -0.56
N ILE A 88 -2.95 -13.08 0.35
CA ILE A 88 -3.48 -14.45 0.14
C ILE A 88 -4.49 -14.48 -1.01
N GLU A 89 -5.41 -13.52 -1.08
CA GLU A 89 -6.37 -13.41 -2.19
C GLU A 89 -5.63 -13.33 -3.54
N LYS A 90 -4.62 -12.46 -3.64
CA LYS A 90 -3.84 -12.31 -4.87
C LYS A 90 -2.98 -13.53 -5.18
N LEU A 91 -2.44 -14.19 -4.15
CA LEU A 91 -1.67 -15.42 -4.32
C LEU A 91 -2.54 -16.56 -4.86
N LYS A 92 -3.78 -16.72 -4.35
CA LYS A 92 -4.74 -17.71 -4.85
C LYS A 92 -5.10 -17.47 -6.32
N LEU A 93 -5.22 -16.21 -6.73
CA LEU A 93 -5.49 -15.86 -8.13
C LEU A 93 -4.30 -16.17 -9.04
N ALA A 94 -3.07 -15.91 -8.59
CA ALA A 94 -1.87 -16.20 -9.36
C ALA A 94 -1.53 -17.69 -9.40
N PHE A 95 -1.89 -18.43 -8.34
CA PHE A 95 -1.58 -19.84 -8.18
C PHE A 95 -2.80 -20.61 -7.62
N PRO A 96 -3.78 -20.94 -8.47
CA PRO A 96 -5.02 -21.60 -8.04
C PRO A 96 -4.80 -22.99 -7.45
N GLU A 97 -3.66 -23.64 -7.77
CA GLU A 97 -3.31 -24.97 -7.29
C GLU A 97 -2.78 -25.00 -5.84
N ILE A 98 -2.48 -23.84 -5.24
CA ILE A 98 -1.97 -23.79 -3.87
C ILE A 98 -3.07 -24.19 -2.88
N LYS A 99 -2.86 -25.33 -2.22
CA LYS A 99 -3.60 -25.71 -1.02
C LYS A 99 -3.08 -24.92 0.17
N LEU A 100 -3.70 -23.78 0.44
CA LEU A 100 -3.39 -22.96 1.61
C LEU A 100 -4.01 -23.62 2.84
N SER A 101 -3.21 -23.82 3.88
CA SER A 101 -3.68 -24.37 5.15
C SER A 101 -4.72 -23.43 5.77
N GLU A 102 -5.96 -23.88 5.93
CA GLU A 102 -7.03 -23.13 6.61
C GLU A 102 -6.84 -23.06 8.13
N LYS A 103 -5.59 -23.13 8.61
CA LYS A 103 -5.30 -22.88 10.02
C LYS A 103 -5.82 -21.49 10.33
N THR A 104 -6.88 -21.50 11.13
CA THR A 104 -7.78 -20.40 11.39
C THR A 104 -6.96 -19.18 11.72
N MET A 105 -6.92 -18.19 10.82
CA MET A 105 -6.51 -16.84 11.17
C MET A 105 -7.53 -16.35 12.19
N LYS A 106 -7.33 -16.68 13.46
CA LYS A 106 -8.16 -16.15 14.54
C LYS A 106 -8.00 -14.64 14.42
N PRO A 107 -9.10 -13.87 14.28
CA PRO A 107 -9.00 -12.43 14.28
C PRO A 107 -8.27 -12.04 15.57
N LYS A 108 -7.11 -11.38 15.45
CA LYS A 108 -6.44 -10.78 16.61
C LYS A 108 -7.48 -9.84 17.23
N MET A 109 -8.10 -10.25 18.34
CA MET A 109 -8.96 -9.36 19.11
C MET A 109 -8.18 -8.07 19.34
N PRO A 110 -8.80 -6.88 19.16
CA PRO A 110 -8.14 -5.64 19.50
C PRO A 110 -7.71 -5.75 20.97
N ARG A 111 -6.41 -5.63 21.23
CA ARG A 111 -5.85 -5.64 22.59
C ARG A 111 -6.65 -4.62 23.41
N LYS A 112 -7.48 -5.11 24.34
CA LYS A 112 -8.14 -4.26 25.34
C LYS A 112 -7.03 -3.49 26.05
N LYS A 113 -7.05 -2.17 25.94
CA LYS A 113 -6.23 -1.29 26.77
C LYS A 113 -6.55 -1.63 28.23
N SER A 114 -5.52 -1.99 28.98
CA SER A 114 -5.56 -2.17 30.43
C SER A 114 -6.09 -0.91 31.12
N PRO A 115 -6.89 -1.02 32.21
CA PRO A 115 -7.36 0.13 32.96
C PRO A 115 -6.20 0.67 33.79
N GLN A 116 -5.59 1.76 33.34
CA GLN A 116 -4.56 2.43 34.11
C GLN A 116 -5.22 3.24 35.24
N GLN A 117 -4.70 3.02 36.45
CA GLN A 117 -5.20 3.47 37.73
C GLN A 117 -5.40 4.98 37.81
N LYS A 118 -6.45 5.38 38.55
CA LYS A 118 -6.68 6.73 39.06
C LYS A 118 -5.44 7.25 39.77
N LEU A 119 -4.93 8.40 39.36
CA LEU A 119 -4.12 9.30 40.17
C LEU A 119 -4.67 10.73 39.97
N ALA A 120 -4.77 11.43 41.09
CA ALA A 120 -5.54 12.65 41.29
C ALA A 120 -5.05 13.85 40.47
N ASN A 121 -5.99 14.69 40.05
CA ASN A 121 -5.72 16.03 39.54
C ASN A 121 -5.22 16.94 40.67
N PRO A 122 -4.35 17.89 40.33
CA PRO A 122 -4.65 19.28 40.66
C PRO A 122 -4.77 20.13 39.39
N SER A 123 -5.81 20.95 39.45
CA SER A 123 -6.15 22.14 38.69
C SER A 123 -5.02 22.77 37.86
N THR A 124 -5.29 23.06 36.60
CA THR A 124 -5.16 24.42 36.02
C THR A 124 -5.71 24.47 34.59
N ASN A 125 -6.40 25.57 34.32
CA ASN A 125 -7.10 25.97 33.11
C ASN A 125 -6.37 25.64 31.81
N ASN A 126 -7.08 25.10 30.82
CA ASN A 126 -7.13 25.69 29.48
C ASN A 126 -8.21 25.05 28.61
N SER A 127 -8.88 25.92 27.88
CA SER A 127 -10.03 25.74 26.98
C SER A 127 -9.96 24.51 26.07
N GLU A 128 -11.06 23.75 26.04
CA GLU A 128 -11.36 22.78 24.98
C GLU A 128 -11.55 23.49 23.63
N GLU A 129 -10.52 23.62 22.81
CA GLU A 129 -10.70 23.75 21.36
C GLU A 129 -10.78 22.34 20.74
N LYS A 130 -11.99 21.80 20.74
CA LYS A 130 -12.35 20.67 19.88
C LYS A 130 -12.32 21.16 18.44
N TYR A 131 -11.27 20.86 17.68
CA TYR A 131 -11.30 20.98 16.22
C TYR A 131 -12.32 19.97 15.66
N GLN A 132 -13.58 20.40 15.53
CA GLN A 132 -14.59 19.71 14.74
C GLN A 132 -14.55 20.25 13.31
N LEU A 133 -14.28 19.37 12.34
CA LEU A 133 -14.46 19.68 10.92
C LEU A 133 -15.95 20.03 10.67
N PRO A 134 -16.27 21.18 10.04
CA PRO A 134 -17.64 21.56 9.74
C PRO A 134 -18.31 20.52 8.84
N LYS A 135 -19.42 19.95 9.31
CA LYS A 135 -20.26 19.07 8.51
C LYS A 135 -20.90 19.89 7.38
N LYS A 136 -20.57 19.52 6.14
CA LYS A 136 -21.19 19.96 4.87
C LYS A 136 -20.99 21.43 4.52
N ALA A 137 -19.77 21.79 4.12
CA ALA A 137 -19.60 22.89 3.17
C ALA A 137 -20.17 22.46 1.81
N LYS A 138 -21.16 23.21 1.32
CA LYS A 138 -21.72 23.08 -0.02
C LYS A 138 -20.60 23.31 -1.04
N ASN A 139 -20.08 22.23 -1.65
CA ASN A 139 -19.25 22.28 -2.86
C ASN A 139 -20.11 22.74 -4.06
N LEU A 140 -20.59 24.00 -4.03
CA LEU A 140 -21.41 24.61 -5.06
C LEU A 140 -20.61 25.57 -5.95
N ALA A 141 -19.52 26.14 -5.44
CA ALA A 141 -18.73 27.13 -6.18
C ALA A 141 -17.99 26.53 -7.39
N LEU A 142 -17.41 25.33 -7.26
CA LEU A 142 -16.68 24.68 -8.36
C LEU A 142 -17.63 24.19 -9.48
N LYS A 143 -18.85 23.76 -9.13
CA LYS A 143 -19.85 23.36 -10.12
C LYS A 143 -20.46 24.55 -10.88
N SER A 144 -20.63 25.70 -10.22
CA SER A 144 -21.08 26.91 -10.93
C SER A 144 -19.97 27.52 -11.79
N ALA A 145 -18.71 27.47 -11.34
CA ALA A 145 -17.57 28.01 -12.09
C ALA A 145 -17.28 27.27 -13.39
N LEU A 146 -17.62 25.97 -13.46
CA LEU A 146 -17.39 25.12 -14.64
C LEU A 146 -18.63 24.94 -15.53
N LYS A 147 -19.77 25.55 -15.19
CA LYS A 147 -21.05 25.31 -15.88
C LYS A 147 -21.06 25.83 -17.32
N ASP A 148 -20.31 26.91 -17.59
CA ASP A 148 -20.21 27.53 -18.92
C ASP A 148 -18.91 27.15 -19.65
N PHE A 149 -18.11 26.24 -19.07
CA PHE A 149 -16.86 25.78 -19.68
C PHE A 149 -17.17 24.70 -20.72
N LYS A 150 -17.46 25.12 -21.95
CA LYS A 150 -17.41 24.22 -23.12
C LYS A 150 -15.95 24.07 -23.54
N VAL A 151 -15.43 22.86 -23.41
CA VAL A 151 -14.20 22.48 -24.12
C VAL A 151 -14.57 22.45 -25.60
N THR A 152 -14.27 23.52 -26.32
CA THR A 152 -14.23 23.48 -27.78
C THR A 152 -13.01 22.63 -28.15
N GLU A 153 -13.25 21.53 -28.85
CA GLU A 153 -12.22 20.81 -29.60
C GLU A 153 -11.77 21.67 -30.78
N GLU A 154 -11.15 22.82 -30.51
CA GLU A 154 -10.24 23.39 -31.50
C GLU A 154 -8.97 22.57 -31.40
N GLU A 155 -8.74 21.75 -32.42
CA GLU A 155 -7.47 21.09 -32.66
C GLU A 155 -6.36 22.14 -32.50
N VAL A 156 -5.58 22.00 -31.42
CA VAL A 156 -4.38 22.81 -31.24
C VAL A 156 -3.44 22.44 -32.39
N ASP A 157 -3.38 23.30 -33.41
CA ASP A 157 -2.45 23.16 -34.52
C ASP A 157 -1.03 23.46 -34.04
N PHE A 158 -0.39 22.42 -33.49
CA PHE A 158 0.99 22.47 -33.00
C PHE A 158 2.01 22.89 -34.07
N ALA A 159 1.65 22.86 -35.37
CA ALA A 159 2.54 23.29 -36.45
C ALA A 159 2.70 24.82 -36.53
N LYS A 160 1.78 25.60 -35.93
CA LYS A 160 1.89 27.07 -35.84
C LYS A 160 2.63 27.57 -34.59
N MET A 161 2.75 26.73 -33.55
CA MET A 161 3.38 27.13 -32.29
C MET A 161 4.91 27.20 -32.35
N PHE A 162 5.53 26.60 -33.37
CA PHE A 162 6.99 26.51 -33.51
C PHE A 162 7.48 26.99 -34.88
N LYS A 163 6.94 28.10 -35.40
CA LYS A 163 7.66 28.86 -36.43
C LYS A 163 8.38 30.04 -35.78
N PRO A 164 9.65 30.25 -36.12
CA PRO A 164 10.52 31.25 -35.49
C PRO A 164 10.03 32.68 -35.67
#